data_AF-A0A8S7RXV2-F1
#
_entry.id   AF-A0A8S7RXV2-F1
#
_cell.length_a   1.000
_cell.length_b   1.000
_cell.length_c   1.000
_cell.angle_alpha   90.00
_cell.angle_beta   90.00
_cell.angle_gamma   90.00
#
_symmetry.space_group_name_H-M   'P 1'
#
loop_
_entity.id
_entity.type
_entity.pdbx_description
1 polymer ?
#
loop_
_entity_poly.entity_id
_entity_poly.type
_entity_poly.pdbx_seq_one_letter_code
_entity_poly.pdbx_strand_id
1 'polypeptide(L)'
;MTDSDGKIVWETGYQVWGNTIQEKDHGGVEQNLRYQGQYLDRETGLHYNLHRYYDPDVGRFMVTDPIGLRGGLNLYAYAPNPLSWIDPLGLTKKCMGVSESGHHVPAVRKSKGRPFEVSRSDKTRPTLFPRGENPEHNHWRLHHAERDVIGPRQGDFLGSDKELFDAYRKAYSKLDDIRVDVKSPNGTYTLGTNVTPSKAVDLIEVWLKGQGLM
;
A
#
# COMPACT_ATOMS: atom_id res chain seq x y z
N MET A 1 -0.29 -11.14 -20.83
CA MET A 1 0.59 -12.27 -20.47
C MET A 1 1.59 -12.45 -21.60
N THR A 2 2.87 -12.66 -21.28
CA THR A 2 3.94 -12.84 -22.27
C THR A 2 4.65 -14.16 -22.05
N ASP A 3 5.24 -14.71 -23.12
CA ASP A 3 6.17 -15.85 -23.03
C ASP A 3 7.58 -15.42 -22.58
N SER A 4 8.52 -16.36 -22.60
CA SER A 4 9.93 -16.13 -22.23
C SER A 4 10.67 -15.16 -23.15
N ASP A 5 10.21 -15.01 -24.38
CA ASP A 5 10.80 -14.11 -25.38
C ASP A 5 10.13 -12.71 -25.35
N GLY A 6 9.15 -12.52 -24.47
CA GLY A 6 8.43 -11.26 -24.30
C GLY A 6 7.29 -11.04 -25.30
N LYS A 7 6.94 -12.05 -26.09
CA LYS A 7 5.82 -11.96 -27.03
C LYS A 7 4.49 -12.10 -26.28
N ILE A 8 3.49 -11.31 -26.65
CA ILE A 8 2.15 -11.40 -26.09
C ILE A 8 1.52 -12.74 -26.50
N VAL A 9 1.11 -13.53 -25.51
CA VAL A 9 0.41 -14.81 -25.71
C VAL A 9 -1.08 -14.73 -25.33
N TRP A 10 -1.44 -13.80 -24.46
CA TRP A 10 -2.83 -13.54 -24.09
C TRP A 10 -2.99 -12.12 -23.56
N GLU A 11 -4.09 -11.46 -23.92
CA GLU A 11 -4.46 -10.14 -23.42
C GLU A 11 -5.97 -10.00 -23.22
N THR A 12 -6.37 -9.13 -22.29
CA THR A 12 -7.78 -8.80 -22.08
C THR A 12 -7.94 -7.37 -21.58
N GLY A 13 -9.15 -6.83 -21.73
CA GLY A 13 -9.62 -5.64 -21.03
C GLY A 13 -10.77 -5.99 -20.09
N TYR A 14 -10.83 -5.33 -18.93
CA TYR A 14 -11.87 -5.56 -17.92
C TYR A 14 -12.82 -4.37 -17.81
N GLN A 15 -14.09 -4.64 -17.60
CA GLN A 15 -15.06 -3.69 -17.08
C GLN A 15 -14.81 -3.44 -15.58
N VAL A 16 -15.49 -2.44 -15.02
CA VAL A 16 -15.31 -1.98 -13.63
C VAL A 16 -15.48 -3.09 -12.58
N TRP A 17 -16.40 -4.03 -12.83
CA TRP A 17 -16.72 -5.13 -11.92
C TRP A 17 -16.07 -6.46 -12.32
N GLY A 18 -15.08 -6.43 -13.19
CA GLY A 18 -14.25 -7.60 -13.51
C GLY A 18 -14.73 -8.44 -14.67
N ASN A 19 -15.86 -8.12 -15.31
CA ASN A 19 -16.25 -8.82 -16.55
C ASN A 19 -15.25 -8.47 -17.68
N THR A 20 -14.96 -9.42 -18.55
CA THR A 20 -14.04 -9.22 -19.67
C THR A 20 -14.77 -8.53 -20.82
N ILE A 21 -14.16 -7.48 -21.39
CA ILE A 21 -14.65 -6.82 -22.60
C ILE A 21 -14.31 -7.69 -23.81
N GLN A 22 -13.10 -8.23 -23.82
CA GLN A 22 -12.61 -9.13 -24.86
C GLN A 22 -11.42 -9.93 -24.31
N GLU A 23 -11.38 -11.22 -24.59
CA GLU A 23 -10.19 -12.07 -24.41
C GLU A 23 -9.56 -12.32 -25.78
N LYS A 24 -8.28 -12.00 -25.93
CA LYS A 24 -7.52 -12.29 -27.15
C LYS A 24 -6.42 -13.29 -26.81
N ASP A 25 -6.55 -14.47 -27.38
CA ASP A 25 -5.55 -15.53 -27.31
C ASP A 25 -4.67 -15.48 -28.57
N HIS A 26 -3.37 -15.34 -28.36
CA HIS A 26 -2.35 -15.27 -29.40
C HIS A 26 -1.41 -16.49 -29.39
N GLY A 27 -1.65 -17.44 -28.47
CA GLY A 27 -0.72 -18.54 -28.19
C GLY A 27 -1.38 -19.88 -27.82
N GLY A 28 -2.71 -20.00 -27.89
CA GLY A 28 -3.44 -21.21 -27.51
C GLY A 28 -3.49 -21.42 -25.99
N VAL A 29 -3.43 -20.34 -25.21
CA VAL A 29 -3.36 -20.42 -23.74
C VAL A 29 -4.70 -20.04 -23.11
N GLU A 30 -5.25 -20.96 -22.32
CA GLU A 30 -6.42 -20.67 -21.50
C GLU A 30 -5.99 -19.91 -20.22
N GLN A 31 -6.46 -18.67 -20.07
CA GLN A 31 -6.19 -17.82 -18.92
C GLN A 31 -7.47 -17.53 -18.13
N ASN A 32 -7.59 -18.15 -16.96
CA ASN A 32 -8.77 -18.07 -16.11
C ASN A 32 -8.58 -17.16 -14.89
N LEU A 33 -7.40 -16.60 -14.64
CA LEU A 33 -7.22 -15.62 -13.56
C LEU A 33 -7.98 -14.32 -13.87
N ARG A 34 -8.66 -13.77 -12.86
CA ARG A 34 -9.44 -12.52 -12.96
C ARG A 34 -8.87 -11.51 -11.95
N TYR A 35 -9.72 -10.78 -11.21
CA TYR A 35 -9.23 -9.92 -10.13
C TYR A 35 -8.51 -10.72 -9.04
N GLN A 36 -7.86 -10.02 -8.11
CA GLN A 36 -7.03 -10.66 -7.08
C GLN A 36 -7.84 -11.67 -6.26
N GLY A 37 -7.45 -12.95 -6.32
CA GLY A 37 -8.14 -14.06 -5.65
C GLY A 37 -9.19 -14.78 -6.49
N GLN A 38 -9.50 -14.28 -7.69
CA GLN A 38 -10.58 -14.79 -8.54
C GLN A 38 -10.09 -15.70 -9.66
N TYR A 39 -10.82 -16.79 -9.88
CA TYR A 39 -10.66 -17.73 -10.99
C TYR A 39 -11.97 -17.82 -11.76
N LEU A 40 -11.94 -17.58 -13.08
CA LEU A 40 -13.10 -17.75 -13.95
C LEU A 40 -13.43 -19.23 -14.05
N ASP A 41 -14.64 -19.57 -13.62
CA ASP A 41 -15.30 -20.80 -14.00
C ASP A 41 -16.00 -20.59 -15.34
N ARG A 42 -15.46 -21.19 -16.41
CA ARG A 42 -16.00 -21.03 -17.77
C ARG A 42 -17.35 -21.71 -17.97
N GLU A 43 -17.71 -22.70 -17.16
CA GLU A 43 -19.00 -23.38 -17.30
C GLU A 43 -20.15 -22.46 -16.87
N THR A 44 -19.94 -21.69 -15.80
CA THR A 44 -20.95 -20.81 -15.22
C THR A 44 -20.78 -19.34 -15.63
N GLY A 45 -19.59 -18.94 -16.07
CA GLY A 45 -19.20 -17.54 -16.26
C GLY A 45 -18.93 -16.79 -14.95
N LEU A 46 -19.10 -17.45 -13.80
CA LEU A 46 -18.86 -16.87 -12.49
C LEU A 46 -17.37 -16.90 -12.13
N HIS A 47 -16.98 -16.02 -11.24
CA HIS A 47 -15.62 -16.00 -10.70
C HIS A 47 -15.61 -16.67 -9.34
N TYR A 48 -14.95 -17.82 -9.23
CA TYR A 48 -14.67 -18.46 -7.96
C TYR A 48 -13.65 -17.65 -7.17
N ASN A 49 -14.03 -17.19 -5.98
CA ASN A 49 -13.22 -16.36 -5.09
C ASN A 49 -13.06 -17.04 -3.73
N LEU A 50 -12.50 -18.25 -3.75
CA LEU A 50 -12.29 -19.17 -2.62
C LEU A 50 -13.56 -19.56 -1.85
N HIS A 51 -14.14 -18.66 -1.05
CA HIS A 51 -15.30 -19.00 -0.22
C HIS A 51 -16.63 -18.72 -0.90
N ARG A 52 -16.62 -17.94 -2.00
CA ARG A 52 -17.84 -17.50 -2.69
C ARG A 52 -17.63 -17.41 -4.20
N TYR A 53 -18.71 -17.66 -4.93
CA TYR A 53 -18.80 -17.33 -6.34
C TYR A 53 -19.26 -15.88 -6.50
N TYR A 54 -18.53 -15.13 -7.32
CA TYR A 54 -18.76 -13.74 -7.67
C TYR A 54 -19.33 -13.65 -9.09
N ASP A 55 -20.40 -12.90 -9.24
CA ASP A 55 -21.01 -12.57 -10.53
C ASP A 55 -20.45 -11.22 -10.99
N PRO A 56 -19.61 -11.20 -12.05
CA PRO A 56 -19.02 -9.97 -12.56
C PRO A 56 -20.00 -9.08 -13.34
N ASP A 57 -21.13 -9.61 -13.80
CA ASP A 57 -22.16 -8.83 -14.51
C ASP A 57 -22.94 -7.94 -13.54
N VAL A 58 -23.25 -8.48 -12.35
CA VAL A 58 -24.02 -7.76 -11.34
C VAL A 58 -23.11 -7.10 -10.28
N GLY A 59 -21.84 -7.50 -10.20
CA GLY A 59 -20.86 -6.93 -9.29
C GLY A 59 -21.02 -7.38 -7.83
N ARG A 60 -21.44 -8.64 -7.59
CA ARG A 60 -21.71 -9.16 -6.24
C ARG A 60 -21.49 -10.66 -6.11
N PHE A 61 -21.42 -11.15 -4.88
CA PHE A 61 -21.42 -12.59 -4.61
C PHE A 61 -22.80 -13.20 -4.77
N MET A 62 -22.84 -14.46 -5.18
CA MET A 62 -24.07 -15.24 -5.37
C MET A 62 -24.68 -15.76 -4.06
N VAL A 63 -23.84 -15.88 -3.03
CA VAL A 63 -24.23 -16.38 -1.70
C VAL A 63 -23.88 -15.37 -0.62
N THR A 64 -24.62 -15.41 0.50
CA THR A 64 -24.35 -14.58 1.67
C THR A 64 -22.97 -14.87 2.25
N ASP A 65 -22.34 -13.84 2.80
CA ASP A 65 -21.06 -13.96 3.49
C ASP A 65 -21.10 -15.03 4.60
N PRO A 66 -20.25 -16.08 4.54
CA PRO A 66 -20.27 -17.16 5.54
C PRO A 66 -19.80 -16.69 6.93
N ILE A 67 -19.11 -15.55 7.04
CA ILE A 67 -18.78 -14.94 8.34
C ILE A 67 -19.84 -13.92 8.80
N GLY A 68 -20.95 -13.82 8.08
CA GLY A 68 -22.09 -12.96 8.41
C GLY A 68 -21.72 -11.48 8.45
N LEU A 69 -22.28 -10.75 9.42
CA LEU A 69 -22.10 -9.29 9.55
C LEU A 69 -20.65 -8.87 9.82
N ARG A 70 -19.74 -9.80 10.13
CA ARG A 70 -18.30 -9.53 10.25
C ARG A 70 -17.66 -9.14 8.91
N GLY A 71 -18.20 -9.59 7.78
CA GLY A 71 -17.79 -9.17 6.42
C GLY A 71 -18.39 -7.82 6.00
N GLY A 72 -19.34 -7.31 6.77
CA GLY A 72 -20.02 -6.04 6.59
C GLY A 72 -21.56 -6.18 6.53
N LEU A 73 -22.23 -5.03 6.44
CA LEU A 73 -23.70 -4.98 6.48
C LEU A 73 -24.36 -5.58 5.23
N ASN A 74 -23.74 -5.46 4.07
CA ASN A 74 -24.22 -6.09 2.84
C ASN A 74 -23.50 -7.43 2.63
N LEU A 75 -24.23 -8.52 2.88
CA LEU A 75 -23.71 -9.90 2.85
C LEU A 75 -23.36 -10.40 1.45
N TYR A 76 -23.79 -9.70 0.39
CA TYR A 76 -23.48 -10.06 -1.00
C TYR A 76 -22.39 -9.17 -1.61
N ALA A 77 -21.92 -8.15 -0.90
CA ALA A 77 -20.98 -7.18 -1.48
C ALA A 77 -19.59 -7.78 -1.72
N TYR A 78 -19.04 -7.55 -2.92
CA TYR A 78 -17.62 -7.81 -3.19
C TYR A 78 -16.72 -6.75 -2.55
N ALA A 79 -16.86 -5.50 -2.97
CA ALA A 79 -16.06 -4.40 -2.47
C ALA A 79 -16.82 -3.06 -2.61
N PRO A 80 -16.53 -2.04 -1.77
CA PRO A 80 -17.16 -0.73 -1.92
C PRO A 80 -16.73 0.00 -3.20
N ASN A 81 -15.46 -0.19 -3.59
CA ASN A 81 -14.88 0.35 -4.82
C ASN A 81 -13.86 -0.66 -5.38
N PRO A 82 -14.14 -1.34 -6.51
CA PRO A 82 -13.27 -2.38 -7.06
C PRO A 82 -11.95 -1.85 -7.61
N LEU A 83 -11.78 -0.52 -7.75
CA LEU A 83 -10.52 0.09 -8.16
C LEU A 83 -9.51 0.20 -7.01
N SER A 84 -9.97 0.33 -5.77
CA SER A 84 -9.12 0.53 -4.59
C SER A 84 -9.34 -0.50 -3.50
N TRP A 85 -10.21 -1.49 -3.70
CA TRP A 85 -10.48 -2.55 -2.75
C TRP A 85 -10.47 -3.90 -3.44
N ILE A 86 -10.00 -4.91 -2.73
CA ILE A 86 -9.99 -6.31 -3.17
C ILE A 86 -10.55 -7.20 -2.04
N ASP A 87 -11.11 -8.36 -2.36
CA ASP A 87 -11.45 -9.39 -1.37
C ASP A 87 -10.74 -10.70 -1.74
N PRO A 88 -9.48 -10.91 -1.28
CA PRO A 88 -8.66 -12.02 -1.74
C PRO A 88 -9.18 -13.41 -1.32
N LEU A 89 -10.03 -13.45 -0.30
CA LEU A 89 -10.57 -14.70 0.25
C LEU A 89 -12.07 -14.87 -0.05
N GLY A 90 -12.74 -13.83 -0.56
CA GLY A 90 -14.20 -13.80 -0.62
C GLY A 90 -14.84 -13.79 0.77
N LEU A 91 -14.24 -13.12 1.75
CA LEU A 91 -14.74 -13.03 3.14
C LEU A 91 -14.69 -11.62 3.70
N THR A 92 -13.67 -10.83 3.34
CA THR A 92 -13.49 -9.49 3.91
C THR A 92 -12.71 -8.65 2.92
N LYS A 93 -13.37 -7.63 2.38
CA LYS A 93 -12.73 -6.64 1.52
C LYS A 93 -11.65 -5.87 2.26
N LYS A 94 -10.54 -5.63 1.57
CA LYS A 94 -9.38 -4.87 2.02
C LYS A 94 -9.14 -3.70 1.09
N CYS A 95 -9.03 -2.50 1.66
CA CYS A 95 -8.62 -1.32 0.91
C CYS A 95 -7.14 -1.49 0.52
N MET A 96 -6.87 -1.44 -0.77
CA MET A 96 -5.54 -1.26 -1.34
C MET A 96 -5.18 0.22 -1.28
N GLY A 97 -5.06 0.73 -0.06
CA GLY A 97 -4.70 2.10 0.25
C GLY A 97 -3.40 2.18 1.04
N VAL A 98 -2.57 3.20 0.78
CA VAL A 98 -1.40 3.49 1.62
C VAL A 98 -1.77 4.28 2.88
N SER A 99 -3.03 4.61 3.10
CA SER A 99 -3.49 5.42 4.26
C SER A 99 -3.13 4.79 5.61
N GLU A 100 -3.17 3.46 5.72
CA GLU A 100 -2.66 2.74 6.90
C GLU A 100 -1.16 2.41 6.81
N SER A 101 -0.56 2.53 5.63
CA SER A 101 0.88 2.33 5.44
C SER A 101 1.61 3.61 5.84
N GLY A 102 2.11 3.62 7.08
CA GLY A 102 2.89 4.75 7.57
C GLY A 102 4.13 5.02 6.72
N HIS A 103 4.57 6.28 6.72
CA HIS A 103 5.75 6.77 6.03
C HIS A 103 6.98 6.70 6.96
N HIS A 104 7.93 5.83 6.64
CA HIS A 104 9.12 5.61 7.46
C HIS A 104 10.21 6.63 7.17
N VAL A 105 10.72 7.26 8.24
CA VAL A 105 11.85 8.18 8.18
C VAL A 105 12.86 7.79 9.26
N PRO A 106 14.11 7.44 8.91
CA PRO A 106 14.60 7.17 7.56
C PRO A 106 13.93 5.95 6.90
N ALA A 107 13.98 5.90 5.58
CA ALA A 107 13.49 4.75 4.82
C ALA A 107 14.30 3.50 5.18
N VAL A 108 13.63 2.36 5.28
CA VAL A 108 14.19 1.03 5.63
C VAL A 108 15.56 0.77 4.99
N ARG A 109 15.68 0.95 3.67
CA ARG A 109 16.94 0.69 2.95
C ARG A 109 18.07 1.67 3.31
N LYS A 110 17.73 2.93 3.59
CA LYS A 110 18.69 3.98 3.96
C LYS A 110 19.22 3.80 5.39
N SER A 111 18.49 3.07 6.22
CA SER A 111 18.87 2.74 7.60
C SER A 111 19.82 1.54 7.72
N LYS A 112 20.00 0.76 6.64
CA LYS A 112 20.78 -0.48 6.67
C LYS A 112 22.23 -0.22 7.11
N GLY A 113 22.72 -0.99 8.07
CA GLY A 113 24.07 -0.87 8.63
C GLY A 113 24.25 0.29 9.62
N ARG A 114 23.19 1.02 9.99
CA ARG A 114 23.22 2.08 11.00
C ARG A 114 22.70 1.53 12.34
N PRO A 115 23.05 2.14 13.49
CA PRO A 115 22.58 1.67 14.80
C PRO A 115 21.05 1.65 14.92
N PHE A 116 20.37 2.39 14.06
CA PHE A 116 18.92 2.51 13.99
C PHE A 116 18.27 1.77 12.79
N GLU A 117 18.93 0.76 12.24
CA GLU A 117 18.43 -0.05 11.12
C GLU A 117 17.00 -0.57 11.35
N VAL A 118 16.19 -0.55 10.29
CA VAL A 118 14.78 -0.97 10.29
C VAL A 118 14.60 -2.14 9.34
N SER A 119 13.94 -3.21 9.75
CA SER A 119 13.48 -4.23 8.80
C SER A 119 12.18 -3.79 8.09
N ARG A 120 11.88 -4.35 6.90
CA ARG A 120 10.75 -3.88 6.08
C ARG A 120 9.38 -4.09 6.74
N SER A 121 9.26 -5.07 7.61
CA SER A 121 8.06 -5.39 8.38
C SER A 121 8.14 -4.89 9.82
N ASP A 122 9.18 -4.12 10.16
CA ASP A 122 9.43 -3.72 11.53
C ASP A 122 8.54 -2.55 11.95
N LYS A 123 7.83 -2.73 13.06
CA LYS A 123 7.06 -1.67 13.72
C LYS A 123 7.83 -1.07 14.89
N THR A 124 9.09 -1.43 15.16
CA THR A 124 9.87 -0.98 16.32
C THR A 124 10.30 0.48 16.29
N ARG A 125 9.84 1.28 15.33
CA ARG A 125 10.31 2.66 15.14
C ARG A 125 9.17 3.63 14.86
N PRO A 126 9.36 4.90 15.22
CA PRO A 126 8.36 5.90 14.95
C PRO A 126 8.07 6.05 13.45
N THR A 127 6.82 6.31 13.11
CA THR A 127 6.36 6.35 11.72
C THR A 127 5.39 7.51 11.52
N LEU A 128 5.48 8.18 10.37
CA LEU A 128 4.64 9.32 10.01
C LEU A 128 3.33 8.83 9.37
N PHE A 129 2.21 9.42 9.77
CA PHE A 129 0.89 9.14 9.19
C PHE A 129 0.29 10.46 8.69
N PRO A 130 0.22 10.69 7.37
CA PRO A 130 -0.41 11.88 6.82
C PRO A 130 -1.87 12.02 7.23
N ARG A 131 -2.27 13.27 7.48
CA ARG A 131 -3.64 13.68 7.83
C ARG A 131 -4.31 14.36 6.65
N GLY A 132 -5.62 14.60 6.80
CA GLY A 132 -6.43 15.39 5.88
C GLY A 132 -7.35 14.53 5.02
N GLU A 133 -7.95 15.16 4.01
CA GLU A 133 -8.94 14.53 3.12
C GLU A 133 -8.31 13.48 2.20
N ASN A 134 -7.03 13.64 1.84
CA ASN A 134 -6.32 12.71 0.96
C ASN A 134 -4.94 12.32 1.53
N PRO A 135 -4.91 11.51 2.60
CA PRO A 135 -3.67 11.13 3.27
C PRO A 135 -2.76 10.28 2.36
N GLU A 136 -3.34 9.55 1.41
CA GLU A 136 -2.60 8.73 0.46
C GLU A 136 -1.82 9.57 -0.54
N HIS A 137 -2.46 10.60 -1.10
CA HIS A 137 -1.77 11.58 -1.94
C HIS A 137 -0.62 12.27 -1.19
N ASN A 138 -0.86 12.66 0.06
CA ASN A 138 0.16 13.28 0.90
C ASN A 138 1.31 12.32 1.23
N HIS A 139 1.03 11.03 1.46
CA HIS A 139 2.06 9.98 1.62
C HIS A 139 2.97 9.92 0.39
N TRP A 140 2.39 9.94 -0.81
CA TRP A 140 3.17 9.94 -2.06
C TRP A 140 3.97 11.22 -2.27
N ARG A 141 3.46 12.38 -1.85
CA ARG A 141 4.21 13.65 -1.87
C ARG A 141 5.45 13.60 -0.99
N LEU A 142 5.39 12.96 0.18
CA LEU A 142 6.57 12.74 1.04
C LEU A 142 7.64 11.93 0.30
N HIS A 143 7.26 10.80 -0.30
CA HIS A 143 8.19 10.02 -1.11
C HIS A 143 8.77 10.77 -2.30
N HIS A 144 7.97 11.60 -2.97
CA HIS A 144 8.44 12.39 -4.09
C HIS A 144 9.50 13.42 -3.66
N ALA A 145 9.26 14.12 -2.56
CA ALA A 145 10.19 15.13 -2.05
C ALA A 145 11.55 14.54 -1.63
N GLU A 146 11.57 13.29 -1.15
CA GLU A 146 12.81 12.58 -0.81
C GLU A 146 13.69 12.29 -2.03
N ARG A 147 13.09 12.05 -3.20
CA ARG A 147 13.82 11.58 -4.39
C ARG A 147 14.89 12.56 -4.83
N ASP A 148 14.61 13.85 -4.75
CA ASP A 148 15.49 14.90 -5.26
C ASP A 148 16.68 15.17 -4.34
N VAL A 149 16.58 14.83 -3.06
CA VAL A 149 17.60 15.16 -2.05
C VAL A 149 18.32 13.93 -1.51
N ILE A 150 17.59 12.85 -1.27
CA ILE A 150 18.06 11.60 -0.63
C ILE A 150 18.30 10.50 -1.68
N GLY A 151 17.74 10.69 -2.87
CA GLY A 151 17.80 9.75 -3.98
C GLY A 151 16.61 8.78 -4.02
N PRO A 152 16.65 7.80 -4.93
CA PRO A 152 15.54 6.88 -5.16
C PRO A 152 15.16 6.08 -3.90
N ARG A 153 13.90 5.67 -3.85
CA ARG A 153 13.34 4.83 -2.76
C ARG A 153 14.13 3.54 -2.56
N GLN A 154 14.67 2.99 -3.65
CA GLN A 154 15.61 1.88 -3.63
C GLN A 154 17.03 2.42 -3.76
N GLY A 155 17.88 2.13 -2.78
CA GLY A 155 19.30 2.51 -2.77
C GLY A 155 19.78 2.95 -1.40
N ASP A 156 21.08 2.98 -1.22
CA ASP A 156 21.73 3.37 0.04
C ASP A 156 21.89 4.89 0.12
N PHE A 157 22.30 5.39 1.28
CA PHE A 157 22.74 6.78 1.46
C PHE A 157 24.18 6.75 1.99
N LEU A 158 25.09 7.37 1.26
CA LEU A 158 26.55 7.25 1.50
C LEU A 158 27.08 8.21 2.60
N GLY A 159 26.23 9.05 3.19
CA GLY A 159 26.62 9.99 4.25
C GLY A 159 26.41 9.47 5.68
N SER A 160 26.86 10.25 6.65
CA SER A 160 26.64 10.07 8.10
C SER A 160 25.17 10.12 8.49
N ASP A 161 24.86 9.70 9.72
CA ASP A 161 23.50 9.75 10.27
C ASP A 161 22.98 11.18 10.31
N LYS A 162 23.83 12.13 10.70
CA LYS A 162 23.50 13.56 10.70
C LYS A 162 23.15 14.06 9.30
N GLU A 163 23.98 13.75 8.30
CA GLU A 163 23.73 14.15 6.91
C GLU A 163 22.44 13.55 6.35
N LEU A 164 22.10 12.32 6.76
CA LEU A 164 20.85 11.68 6.37
C LEU A 164 19.63 12.45 6.92
N PHE A 165 19.63 12.78 8.21
CA PHE A 165 18.54 13.54 8.84
C PHE A 165 18.44 14.97 8.31
N ASP A 166 19.56 15.64 8.04
CA ASP A 166 19.58 16.96 7.41
C ASP A 166 19.03 16.91 5.98
N ALA A 167 19.30 15.84 5.24
CA ALA A 167 18.72 15.61 3.92
C ALA A 167 17.18 15.43 3.98
N TYR A 168 16.65 14.71 4.99
CA TYR A 168 15.20 14.61 5.23
C TYR A 168 14.55 15.96 5.55
N ARG A 169 15.16 16.78 6.42
CA ARG A 169 14.67 18.14 6.70
C ARG A 169 14.62 18.98 5.43
N LYS A 170 15.67 18.91 4.62
CA LYS A 170 15.75 19.64 3.35
C LYS A 170 14.68 19.17 2.37
N ALA A 171 14.48 17.86 2.22
CA ALA A 171 13.43 17.29 1.37
C ALA A 171 12.04 17.82 1.75
N TYR A 172 11.73 17.90 3.04
CA TYR A 172 10.41 18.30 3.53
C TYR A 172 10.21 19.80 3.72
N SER A 173 11.24 20.62 3.52
CA SER A 173 11.22 22.07 3.74
C SER A 173 10.13 22.84 2.97
N LYS A 174 9.51 22.22 1.95
CA LYS A 174 8.45 22.83 1.12
C LYS A 174 7.08 22.16 1.28
N LEU A 175 6.89 21.32 2.31
CA LEU A 175 5.68 20.54 2.54
C LEU A 175 4.93 20.96 3.81
N ASP A 176 4.93 22.27 4.12
CA ASP A 176 4.27 22.82 5.32
C ASP A 176 2.74 22.70 5.29
N ASP A 177 2.16 22.47 4.11
CA ASP A 177 0.74 22.20 3.91
C ASP A 177 0.34 20.77 4.33
N ILE A 178 1.30 19.84 4.37
CA ILE A 178 1.07 18.48 4.85
C ILE A 178 1.15 18.46 6.38
N ARG A 179 0.18 17.78 6.99
CA ARG A 179 0.20 17.49 8.43
C ARG A 179 0.31 16.00 8.66
N VAL A 180 1.14 15.60 9.60
CA VAL A 180 1.36 14.18 9.94
C VAL A 180 1.25 13.96 11.45
N ASP A 181 0.81 12.77 11.83
CA ASP A 181 1.02 12.25 13.18
C ASP A 181 2.25 11.35 13.19
N VAL A 182 3.10 11.51 14.20
CA VAL A 182 4.26 10.67 14.43
C VAL A 182 3.92 9.69 15.52
N LYS A 183 3.61 8.45 15.15
CA LYS A 183 3.31 7.40 16.13
C LYS A 183 4.59 6.72 16.56
N SER A 184 4.62 6.28 17.82
CA SER A 184 5.71 5.52 18.41
C SER A 184 5.88 4.16 17.74
N PRO A 185 6.96 3.42 18.07
CA PRO A 185 7.03 1.99 17.78
C PRO A 185 5.75 1.26 18.15
N ASN A 186 5.24 0.42 17.25
CA ASN A 186 4.01 -0.34 17.38
C ASN A 186 2.73 0.51 17.54
N GLY A 187 2.82 1.84 17.39
CA GLY A 187 1.70 2.76 17.46
C GLY A 187 1.08 2.91 18.85
N THR A 188 1.81 2.59 19.92
CA THR A 188 1.31 2.57 21.30
C THR A 188 1.13 3.95 21.92
N TYR A 189 1.88 4.94 21.46
CA TYR A 189 1.78 6.35 21.85
C TYR A 189 2.14 7.25 20.67
N THR A 190 2.01 8.56 20.84
CA THR A 190 2.25 9.54 19.78
C THR A 190 3.39 10.47 20.19
N LEU A 191 4.43 10.58 19.36
CA LEU A 191 5.55 11.51 19.55
C LEU A 191 5.17 12.94 19.18
N GLY A 192 4.26 13.10 18.22
CA GLY A 192 3.72 14.41 17.84
C GLY A 192 2.46 14.26 17.00
N THR A 193 1.51 15.16 17.21
CA THR A 193 0.22 15.17 16.50
C THR A 193 0.14 16.43 15.66
N ASN A 194 -0.37 16.32 14.43
CA ASN A 194 -0.61 17.47 13.56
C ASN A 194 0.64 18.36 13.32
N VAL A 195 1.80 17.73 13.12
CA VAL A 195 3.07 18.43 12.89
C VAL A 195 3.41 18.47 11.40
N THR A 196 4.28 19.40 10.98
CA THR A 196 4.83 19.38 9.62
C THR A 196 5.79 18.19 9.45
N PRO A 197 6.04 17.70 8.23
CA PRO A 197 6.94 16.58 8.01
C PRO A 197 8.37 16.89 8.48
N SER A 198 8.88 18.12 8.29
CA SER A 198 10.18 18.52 8.84
C SER A 198 10.23 18.43 10.36
N LYS A 199 9.17 18.87 11.06
CA LYS A 199 9.11 18.74 12.51
C LYS A 199 8.98 17.29 12.96
N ALA A 200 8.33 16.44 12.17
CA ALA A 200 8.28 15.01 12.42
C ALA A 200 9.68 14.36 12.37
N VAL A 201 10.53 14.77 11.42
CA VAL A 201 11.94 14.31 11.37
C VAL A 201 12.66 14.63 12.67
N ASP A 202 12.49 15.84 13.21
CA ASP A 202 13.11 16.23 14.47
C ASP A 202 12.64 15.36 15.65
N LEU A 203 11.34 15.08 15.73
CA LEU A 203 10.78 14.22 16.77
C LEU A 203 11.36 12.81 16.72
N ILE A 204 11.56 12.27 15.52
CA ILE A 204 12.18 10.97 15.33
C ILE A 204 13.65 11.01 15.74
N GLU A 205 14.40 12.02 15.31
CA GLU A 205 15.81 12.13 15.69
C GLU A 205 16.00 12.24 17.21
N VAL A 206 15.16 13.04 17.88
CA VAL A 206 15.16 13.17 19.35
C VAL A 206 14.85 11.82 20.00
N TRP A 207 13.86 11.09 19.48
CA TRP A 207 13.53 9.77 19.99
C TRP A 207 14.70 8.81 19.86
N LEU A 208 15.41 8.81 18.73
CA LEU A 208 16.56 7.93 18.49
C LEU A 208 17.73 8.21 19.42
N LYS A 209 18.06 9.48 19.63
CA LYS A 209 19.08 9.89 20.61
C LYS A 209 18.69 9.44 22.02
N GLY A 210 17.41 9.58 22.38
CA GLY A 210 16.88 9.11 23.65
C GLY A 210 16.96 7.58 23.84
N GLN A 211 17.04 6.81 22.75
CA GLN A 211 17.27 5.36 22.79
C GLN A 211 18.76 4.97 22.66
N GLY A 212 19.68 5.93 22.54
CA GLY A 212 21.11 5.66 22.31
C GLY A 212 21.44 5.10 20.93
N LEU A 213 20.57 5.34 19.94
CA LEU A 213 20.73 4.86 18.56
C LEU A 213 21.34 5.91 17.62
N MET A 214 21.62 7.12 18.11
CA MET A 214 22.25 8.24 17.40
C MET A 214 23.07 9.10 18.35
#